data_AF-A0A4R9VBV9-F1
#
_entry.id   AF-A0A4R9VBV9-F1
#
_cell.length_a   1.000
_cell.length_b   1.000
_cell.length_c   1.000
_cell.angle_alpha   90.00
_cell.angle_beta   90.00
_cell.angle_gamma   90.00
#
_symmetry.space_group_name_H-M   'P 1'
#
loop_
_entity.id
_entity.type
_entity.pdbx_description
1 polymer ?
#
loop_
_entity_poly.entity_id
_entity_poly.type
_entity_poly.pdbx_seq_one_letter_code
_entity_poly.pdbx_strand_id
1 'polypeptide(L)'
;LLGGLAAGALAFDVVFTTFKFLRSGTTGLVAQAFGRGDALEEQAVLWRAVLIAIVAGIVLAALAPLIAIGGQKFMGAEPRVSEAMAVYVHIRDR
;
A
#
# COMPACT_ATOMS: atom_id res chain seq x y z
N LEU A 1 1.02 16.40 -10.61
CA LEU A 1 0.43 15.09 -11.00
C LEU A 1 1.37 13.91 -10.71
N LEU A 2 2.65 13.96 -11.08
CA LEU A 2 3.61 12.86 -10.86
C LEU A 2 3.78 12.44 -9.39
N GLY A 3 3.80 13.39 -8.44
CA GLY A 3 3.96 13.07 -7.01
C GLY A 3 2.80 12.25 -6.41
N GLY A 4 1.55 12.54 -6.81
CA GLY A 4 0.39 11.74 -6.37
C GLY A 4 0.40 10.33 -6.98
N LEU A 5 0.84 10.20 -8.23
CA LEU A 5 0.97 8.90 -8.91
C LEU A 5 2.07 8.03 -8.25
N ALA A 6 3.21 8.64 -7.89
CA ALA A 6 4.30 7.96 -7.18
C ALA A 6 3.87 7.51 -5.77
N ALA A 7 3.17 8.37 -5.02
CA ALA A 7 2.63 8.01 -3.71
C ALA A 7 1.61 6.86 -3.80
N GLY A 8 0.73 6.88 -4.80
CA GLY A 8 -0.20 5.78 -5.07
C GLY A 8 0.53 4.48 -5.42
N ALA A 9 1.55 4.54 -6.28
CA ALA A 9 2.35 3.38 -6.65
C ALA A 9 3.06 2.75 -5.45
N LEU A 10 3.67 3.55 -4.57
CA LEU A 10 4.32 3.06 -3.35
C LEU A 10 3.32 2.42 -2.39
N ALA A 11 2.13 3.01 -2.23
CA ALA A 11 1.07 2.43 -1.41
C ALA A 11 0.66 1.05 -1.94
N PHE A 12 0.39 0.93 -3.24
CA PHE A 12 0.10 -0.37 -3.86
C PHE A 12 1.25 -1.35 -3.68
N ASP A 13 2.49 -0.94 -3.88
CA ASP A 13 3.65 -1.83 -3.77
C ASP A 13 3.80 -2.41 -2.36
N VAL A 14 3.65 -1.58 -1.32
CA VAL A 14 3.65 -2.03 0.09
C VAL A 14 2.54 -3.02 0.36
N VAL A 15 1.32 -2.74 -0.14
CA VAL A 15 0.15 -3.62 0.01
C VAL A 15 0.42 -4.98 -0.65
N PHE A 16 0.79 -4.98 -1.93
CA PHE A 16 1.05 -6.21 -2.68
C PHE A 16 2.19 -7.02 -2.07
N THR A 17 3.27 -6.35 -1.66
CA THR A 17 4.43 -7.00 -1.04
C THR A 17 4.05 -7.63 0.29
N THR A 18 3.27 -6.94 1.14
CA THR A 18 2.77 -7.49 2.41
C THR A 18 1.96 -8.76 2.21
N PHE A 19 0.99 -8.74 1.28
CA PHE A 19 0.17 -9.93 0.99
C PHE A 19 0.96 -11.06 0.33
N LYS A 20 1.96 -10.76 -0.50
CA LYS A 20 2.88 -11.75 -1.07
C LYS A 20 3.69 -12.45 0.04
N PHE A 21 4.21 -11.69 1.01
CA PHE A 21 4.93 -12.25 2.16
C PHE A 21 4.02 -13.10 3.04
N LEU A 22 2.81 -12.61 3.34
CA LEU A 22 1.84 -13.38 4.13
C LEU A 22 1.55 -14.73 3.46
N ARG A 23 1.25 -14.72 2.16
CA ARG A 23 1.01 -15.96 1.38
C ARG A 23 2.21 -16.90 1.45
N SER A 24 3.40 -16.39 1.13
CA SER A 24 4.62 -17.21 1.11
C SER A 24 4.94 -17.81 2.47
N GLY A 25 4.78 -17.04 3.55
CA GLY A 25 5.01 -17.51 4.93
C GLY A 25 3.98 -18.55 5.37
N THR A 26 2.70 -18.34 5.04
CA THR A 26 1.63 -19.26 5.45
C THR A 26 1.68 -20.59 4.70
N THR A 27 2.08 -20.59 3.42
CA THR A 27 2.24 -21.84 2.67
C THR A 27 3.30 -22.76 3.31
N GLY A 28 4.41 -22.21 3.79
CA GLY A 28 5.43 -22.98 4.50
C GLY A 28 4.90 -23.58 5.81
N LEU A 29 4.16 -22.82 6.59
CA LEU A 29 3.56 -23.28 7.86
C LEU A 29 2.49 -24.36 7.62
N VAL A 30 1.64 -24.20 6.61
CA VAL A 30 0.65 -25.23 6.22
C VAL A 30 1.35 -26.50 5.76
N ALA A 31 2.41 -26.41 4.95
CA ALA A 31 3.17 -27.58 4.51
C ALA A 31 3.82 -28.33 5.68
N GLN A 32 4.30 -27.63 6.70
CA GLN A 32 4.86 -28.23 7.92
C GLN A 32 3.79 -28.92 8.78
N ALA A 33 2.60 -28.33 8.91
CA ALA A 33 1.48 -28.94 9.63
C ALA A 33 0.96 -30.18 8.89
N PHE A 34 0.82 -30.09 7.56
CA PHE A 34 0.46 -31.20 6.69
C PHE A 34 1.45 -32.37 6.78
N GLY A 35 2.76 -32.07 6.73
CA GLY A 35 3.80 -33.09 6.90
C GLY A 35 3.79 -33.79 8.27
N ARG A 36 3.20 -33.16 9.29
CA ARG A 36 2.99 -33.74 10.63
C ARG A 36 1.64 -34.45 10.79
N GLY A 37 0.74 -34.34 9.80
CA GLY A 37 -0.63 -34.86 9.89
C GLY A 37 -1.52 -34.08 10.85
N ASP A 38 -1.19 -32.82 11.16
CA ASP A 38 -1.92 -31.99 12.12
C ASP A 38 -2.93 -31.07 11.42
N ALA A 39 -4.12 -31.60 11.17
CA ALA A 39 -5.21 -30.87 10.52
C ALA A 39 -5.74 -29.69 11.36
N LEU A 40 -5.57 -29.71 12.68
CA LEU A 40 -5.96 -28.59 13.55
C LEU A 40 -5.00 -27.42 13.36
N GLU A 41 -3.70 -27.71 13.29
CA GLU A 41 -2.69 -26.68 13.06
C GLU A 41 -2.79 -26.07 11.65
N GLU A 42 -3.11 -26.87 10.63
CA GLU A 42 -3.42 -26.36 9.28
C GLU A 42 -4.56 -25.31 9.30
N GLN A 43 -5.67 -25.62 9.97
CA GLN A 43 -6.81 -24.70 10.11
C GLN A 43 -6.44 -23.46 10.93
N ALA A 44 -5.66 -23.62 12.00
CA ALA A 44 -5.21 -22.51 12.82
C ALA A 44 -4.33 -21.53 12.01
N VAL A 45 -3.45 -22.04 11.16
CA VAL A 45 -2.62 -21.21 10.25
C VAL A 45 -3.52 -20.45 9.26
N LEU A 46 -4.52 -21.10 8.68
CA LEU A 46 -5.47 -20.45 7.77
C LEU A 46 -6.20 -19.29 8.46
N TRP A 47 -6.78 -19.52 9.64
CA TRP A 47 -7.52 -18.48 10.36
C TRP A 47 -6.63 -17.31 10.79
N ARG A 48 -5.41 -17.59 11.24
CA ARG A 48 -4.42 -16.54 11.55
C ARG A 48 -4.10 -15.70 10.31
N ALA A 49 -3.88 -16.34 9.16
CA ALA A 49 -3.59 -15.65 7.90
C ALA A 49 -4.76 -14.76 7.47
N VAL A 50 -6.00 -15.26 7.54
CA VAL A 50 -7.20 -14.51 7.20
C VAL A 50 -7.39 -13.30 8.12
N LEU A 51 -7.21 -13.48 9.43
CA LEU A 51 -7.31 -12.38 10.40
C LEU A 51 -6.25 -11.31 10.14
N ILE A 52 -5.00 -11.69 9.91
CA ILE A 52 -3.92 -10.75 9.57
C ILE A 52 -4.25 -10.00 8.28
N ALA A 53 -4.74 -10.69 7.26
CA ALA A 53 -5.11 -10.09 5.98
C ALA A 53 -6.22 -9.04 6.13
N ILE A 54 -7.28 -9.36 6.89
CA ILE A 54 -8.39 -8.44 7.15
C ILE A 54 -7.91 -7.23 7.94
N VAL A 55 -7.18 -7.44 9.04
CA VAL A 55 -6.67 -6.36 9.88
C VAL A 55 -5.74 -5.45 9.10
N ALA A 56 -4.79 -6.01 8.35
CA ALA A 56 -3.89 -5.23 7.50
C ALA A 56 -4.67 -4.43 6.44
N GLY A 57 -5.65 -5.05 5.78
CA GLY A 57 -6.52 -4.36 4.82
C GLY A 57 -7.29 -3.19 5.42
N ILE A 58 -7.86 -3.36 6.61
CA ILE A 58 -8.57 -2.29 7.34
C ILE A 58 -7.62 -1.16 7.72
N VAL A 59 -6.44 -1.49 8.26
CA VAL A 59 -5.41 -0.49 8.64
C VAL A 59 -5.00 0.32 7.41
N LEU A 60 -4.74 -0.33 6.28
CA LEU A 60 -4.36 0.34 5.04
C LEU A 60 -5.49 1.23 4.51
N ALA A 61 -6.74 0.77 4.55
CA ALA A 61 -7.90 1.57 4.15
C ALA A 61 -8.11 2.79 5.07
N ALA A 62 -7.87 2.65 6.37
CA ALA A 62 -7.94 3.75 7.34
C ALA A 62 -6.78 4.75 7.17
N LEU A 63 -5.59 4.29 6.76
CA LEU A 63 -4.44 5.15 6.49
C LEU A 63 -4.55 5.91 5.17
N ALA A 64 -5.27 5.39 4.18
CA ALA A 64 -5.44 6.04 2.88
C ALA A 64 -5.89 7.52 2.95
N PRO A 65 -6.95 7.90 3.70
CA PRO A 65 -7.33 9.30 3.85
C PRO A 65 -6.30 10.12 4.64
N LEU A 66 -5.62 9.54 5.63
CA LEU A 66 -4.56 10.22 6.39
C LEU A 66 -3.36 10.57 5.50
N ILE A 67 -2.95 9.65 4.63
CA ILE A 67 -1.89 9.86 3.65
C ILE A 67 -2.33 10.91 2.62
N ALA A 68 -3.59 10.91 2.18
CA ALA A 68 -4.10 11.92 1.26
C ALA A 68 -4.05 13.33 1.88
N ILE A 69 -4.50 13.49 3.13
CA ILE A 69 -4.47 14.78 3.85
C ILE A 69 -3.02 15.23 4.12
N GLY A 70 -2.15 14.30 4.56
CA GLY A 70 -0.73 14.58 4.76
C GLY A 70 -0.03 14.99 3.46
N GLY A 71 -0.33 14.27 2.37
CA GLY A 71 0.16 14.57 1.02
C GLY A 71 -0.28 15.95 0.55
N GLN A 72 -1.54 16.35 0.79
CA GLN A 72 -2.00 17.70 0.48
C GLN A 72 -1.26 18.78 1.29
N LYS A 73 -0.92 18.53 2.55
CA LYS A 73 -0.12 19.48 3.36
C LYS A 73 1.34 19.57 2.89
N PHE A 74 1.97 18.45 2.56
CA PHE A 74 3.37 18.44 2.09
C PHE A 74 3.52 18.93 0.65
N MET A 75 2.58 18.57 -0.25
CA MET A 75 2.57 19.04 -1.64
C MET A 75 1.95 20.45 -1.78
N GLY A 76 1.18 20.92 -0.80
CA GLY A 76 0.70 22.30 -0.71
C GLY A 76 1.79 23.33 -0.45
N ALA A 77 3.03 22.89 -0.17
CA ALA A 77 4.23 23.72 -0.10
C ALA A 77 4.92 23.89 -1.46
N GLU A 78 4.20 23.69 -2.58
CA GLU A 78 4.65 24.00 -3.93
C GLU A 78 4.02 25.29 -4.52
N PRO A 79 4.10 26.48 -3.87
CA PRO A 79 3.82 27.76 -4.53
C PRO A 79 4.64 28.02 -5.80
N ARG A 80 5.66 27.19 -6.11
CA ARG A 80 6.59 27.39 -7.23
C ARG A 80 6.17 26.72 -8.55
N VAL A 81 5.23 25.77 -8.54
CA VAL A 81 4.75 25.17 -9.81
C VAL A 81 3.73 26.06 -10.52
N SER A 82 2.98 26.87 -9.78
CA SER A 82 2.05 27.81 -10.42
C SER A 82 2.76 28.96 -11.14
N GLU A 83 3.95 29.36 -10.66
CA GLU A 83 4.75 30.45 -11.26
C GLU A 83 5.50 29.97 -12.51
N ALA A 84 6.08 28.75 -12.47
CA ALA A 84 6.75 28.16 -13.64
C ALA A 84 5.77 27.84 -14.79
N MET A 85 4.53 27.45 -14.48
CA MET A 85 3.49 27.20 -15.49
C MET A 85 2.98 28.51 -16.11
N ALA A 86 2.86 29.58 -15.32
CA ALA A 86 2.50 30.91 -15.83
C ALA A 86 3.55 31.47 -16.80
N VAL A 87 4.84 31.29 -16.50
CA VAL A 87 5.94 31.69 -17.39
C VAL A 87 5.95 30.85 -18.67
N TYR A 88 5.73 29.54 -18.60
CA TYR A 88 5.74 28.67 -19.77
C TYR A 88 4.56 28.92 -20.73
N VAL A 89 3.37 29.20 -20.18
CA VAL A 89 2.18 29.55 -20.98
C VAL A 89 2.35 30.91 -21.66
N HIS A 90 2.97 31.89 -20.99
CA HIS A 90 3.24 33.19 -21.61
C HIS A 90 4.33 33.17 -22.69
N ILE A 91 5.27 32.22 -22.65
CA ILE A 91 6.32 32.09 -23.69
C ILE A 91 5.78 31.41 -24.96
N ARG A 92 4.75 30.57 -24.85
CA ARG A 92 4.22 29.77 -25.98
C ARG A 92 3.18 30.53 -26.84
N ASP A 93 2.60 31.62 -26.34
CA ASP A 93 1.55 32.42 -27.02
C ASP A 93 2.13 33.62 -27.79
N ARG A 94 3.30 33.46 -28.41
CA ARG A 94 3.85 34.37 -29.43
C ARG A 94 4.25 33.60 -30.69
#